data_AF-A0A9B0X1M3-F1
#
_entry.id   AF-A0A9B0X1M3-F1
#
_cell.length_a   1.000
_cell.length_b   1.000
_cell.length_c   1.000
_cell.angle_alpha   90.00
_cell.angle_beta   90.00
_cell.angle_gamma   90.00
#
_symmetry.space_group_name_H-M   'P 1'
#
loop_
_entity.id
_entity.type
_entity.pdbx_description
1 polymer ?
#
loop_
_entity_poly.entity_id
_entity_poly.type
_entity_poly.pdbx_seq_one_letter_code
_entity_poly.pdbx_strand_id
1 'polypeptide(L)'
;MMDPCSVGVQLRTTNECHKTYYTRHTGFKTLQELSSNDMLLLQLRTGMTLSGNNTICYHHAKIYIDRFEDLQKSCCDPFNIHKKLAKKNLHVIDLDDATFLSAKFGRQLVPGWKLCPKCTQIINGSVDIDSEDRQKRKPDSDGRTAKALRSLQFANPGKQTEFAPETGKREKRRLTKNASAGSDR
;
A
#
# COMPACT_ATOMS: atom_id res chain seq x y z
N MET A 1 -3.71 4.91 -27.63
CA MET A 1 -3.41 4.44 -26.25
C MET A 1 -1.93 4.70 -26.02
N MET A 2 -1.54 5.35 -24.92
CA MET A 2 -0.12 5.62 -24.65
C MET A 2 0.58 4.36 -24.12
N ASP A 3 1.85 4.20 -24.45
CA ASP A 3 2.67 3.11 -23.93
C ASP A 3 2.82 3.19 -22.40
N PRO A 4 2.84 2.04 -21.70
CA PRO A 4 3.05 2.01 -20.26
C PRO A 4 4.46 2.51 -19.91
N CYS A 5 4.60 3.20 -18.78
CA CYS A 5 5.92 3.58 -18.28
C CYS A 5 6.66 2.36 -17.66
N SER A 6 7.99 2.39 -17.62
CA SER A 6 8.80 1.29 -17.07
C SER A 6 8.42 0.94 -15.63
N VAL A 7 8.13 1.94 -14.80
CA VAL A 7 7.65 1.74 -13.42
C VAL A 7 6.36 0.92 -13.38
N GLY A 8 5.39 1.24 -14.24
CA GLY A 8 4.13 0.50 -14.31
C GLY A 8 4.30 -0.94 -14.80
N VAL A 9 5.26 -1.17 -15.71
CA VAL A 9 5.60 -2.53 -16.17
C VAL A 9 6.17 -3.36 -15.04
N GLN A 10 7.16 -2.83 -14.31
CA GLN A 10 7.82 -3.56 -13.22
C GLN A 10 6.87 -3.86 -12.06
N LEU A 11 5.98 -2.92 -11.73
CA LEU A 11 4.96 -3.08 -10.69
C LEU A 11 3.75 -3.90 -11.14
N ARG A 12 3.70 -4.32 -12.42
CA ARG A 12 2.55 -5.00 -13.03
C ARG A 12 1.25 -4.19 -12.90
N THR A 13 1.35 -2.87 -12.99
CA THR A 13 0.24 -1.89 -12.92
C THR A 13 0.10 -1.13 -14.24
N THR A 14 0.40 -1.77 -15.37
CA THR A 14 0.35 -1.14 -16.70
C THR A 14 -1.04 -0.63 -17.07
N ASN A 15 -2.10 -1.28 -16.55
CA ASN A 15 -3.50 -0.86 -16.68
C ASN A 15 -3.85 0.42 -15.89
N GLU A 16 -3.00 0.82 -14.95
CA GLU A 16 -3.11 2.07 -14.18
C GLU A 16 -2.29 3.22 -14.79
N CYS A 17 -1.44 2.93 -15.79
CA CYS A 17 -0.65 3.97 -16.44
C CYS A 17 -1.52 5.07 -17.04
N HIS A 18 -1.07 6.33 -16.91
CA HIS A 18 -1.67 7.52 -17.52
C HIS A 18 -3.11 7.83 -17.11
N LYS A 19 -3.62 7.17 -16.06
CA LYS A 19 -4.94 7.53 -15.51
C LYS A 19 -4.92 8.97 -14.99
N THR A 20 -6.03 9.66 -15.21
CA THR A 20 -6.14 11.08 -14.83
C THR A 20 -6.79 11.31 -13.45
N TYR A 21 -6.91 10.25 -12.65
CA TYR A 21 -7.57 10.33 -11.33
C TYR A 21 -6.79 11.21 -10.33
N TYR A 22 -5.46 11.08 -10.28
CA TYR A 22 -4.61 11.85 -9.37
C TYR A 22 -3.91 13.05 -10.03
N THR A 23 -3.89 13.11 -11.36
CA THR A 23 -3.23 14.16 -12.15
C THR A 23 -4.01 14.44 -13.42
N ARG A 24 -4.00 15.69 -13.90
CA ARG A 24 -4.59 16.03 -15.21
C ARG A 24 -3.60 15.82 -16.36
N HIS A 25 -2.33 15.62 -16.05
CA HIS A 25 -1.27 15.44 -17.05
C HIS A 25 -1.13 13.97 -17.44
N THR A 26 -1.00 13.73 -18.74
CA THR A 26 -0.74 12.41 -19.33
C THR A 26 0.62 12.39 -19.99
N GLY A 27 1.24 11.21 -20.10
CA GLY A 27 2.60 11.05 -20.60
C GLY A 27 3.55 10.60 -19.49
N PHE A 28 4.83 10.52 -19.83
CA PHE A 28 5.89 10.09 -18.93
C PHE A 28 7.13 10.94 -19.08
N LYS A 29 7.93 10.93 -18.03
CA LYS A 29 9.29 11.48 -18.03
C LYS A 29 10.30 10.38 -17.72
N THR A 30 11.55 10.64 -18.08
CA THR A 30 12.66 9.79 -17.65
C THR A 30 12.92 9.99 -16.16
N LEU A 31 13.46 8.97 -15.50
CA LEU A 31 13.80 9.11 -14.08
C LEU A 31 14.97 10.09 -13.85
N GLN A 32 15.79 10.37 -14.87
CA GLN A 32 16.82 11.43 -14.81
C GLN A 32 16.22 12.83 -14.56
N GLU A 33 14.95 13.05 -14.90
CA GLU A 33 14.22 14.31 -14.67
C GLU A 33 13.57 14.38 -13.28
N LEU A 34 13.82 13.40 -12.41
CA LEU A 34 13.42 13.45 -11.00
C LEU A 34 14.52 14.05 -10.15
N SER A 35 14.12 14.71 -9.05
CA SER A 35 15.08 15.09 -8.03
C SER A 35 15.68 13.83 -7.38
N SER A 36 16.88 13.93 -6.82
CA SER A 36 17.52 12.81 -6.11
C SER A 36 16.67 12.30 -4.95
N ASN A 37 15.93 13.19 -4.28
CA ASN A 37 15.01 12.82 -3.20
C ASN A 37 13.81 12.02 -3.75
N ASP A 38 13.16 12.49 -4.82
CA ASP A 38 12.04 11.78 -5.43
C ASP A 38 12.44 10.41 -5.98
N MET A 39 13.64 10.31 -6.55
CA MET A 39 14.21 9.04 -6.99
C MET A 39 14.37 8.07 -5.81
N LEU A 40 14.94 8.55 -4.69
CA LEU A 40 15.13 7.74 -3.49
C LEU A 40 13.78 7.28 -2.92
N LEU A 41 12.81 8.20 -2.78
CA LEU A 41 11.47 7.87 -2.33
C LEU A 41 10.80 6.84 -3.24
N LEU A 42 10.89 7.01 -4.55
CA LEU A 42 10.34 6.06 -5.51
C LEU A 42 10.96 4.67 -5.35
N GLN A 43 12.28 4.56 -5.27
CA GLN A 43 12.98 3.28 -5.09
C GLN A 43 12.59 2.60 -3.78
N LEU A 44 12.58 3.35 -2.66
CA LEU A 44 12.20 2.82 -1.35
C LEU A 44 10.73 2.38 -1.31
N ARG A 45 9.82 3.14 -1.93
CA ARG A 45 8.38 2.88 -1.91
C ARG A 45 7.93 1.77 -2.84
N THR A 46 8.65 1.56 -3.93
CA THR A 46 8.36 0.50 -4.90
C THR A 46 9.16 -0.77 -4.64
N GLY A 47 10.24 -0.70 -3.85
CA GLY A 47 11.17 -1.79 -3.65
C GLY A 47 11.97 -2.13 -4.92
N MET A 48 12.01 -1.21 -5.88
CA MET A 48 12.63 -1.44 -7.18
C MET A 48 13.99 -0.75 -7.27
N THR A 49 14.96 -1.46 -7.84
CA THR A 49 16.19 -0.85 -8.34
C THR A 49 15.92 -0.27 -9.71
N LEU A 50 15.91 1.06 -9.80
CA LEU A 50 15.61 1.82 -11.01
C LEU A 50 16.87 2.51 -11.54
N SER A 51 17.08 2.45 -12.84
CA SER A 51 18.13 3.19 -13.56
C SER A 51 17.56 4.47 -14.19
N GLY A 52 18.41 5.46 -14.45
CA GLY A 52 17.97 6.78 -14.93
C GLY A 52 17.21 6.76 -16.27
N ASN A 53 17.46 5.77 -17.13
CA ASN A 53 16.78 5.58 -18.41
C ASN A 53 15.37 4.98 -18.28
N ASN A 54 14.97 4.50 -17.10
CA ASN A 54 13.59 4.07 -16.89
C ASN A 54 12.64 5.27 -16.99
N THR A 55 11.36 4.99 -17.24
CA THR A 55 10.32 6.02 -17.33
C THR A 55 9.27 5.86 -16.24
N ILE A 56 8.72 7.00 -15.82
CA ILE A 56 7.57 7.08 -14.92
C ILE A 56 6.50 7.99 -15.53
N CYS A 57 5.26 7.52 -15.59
CA CYS A 57 4.15 8.36 -16.03
C CYS A 57 3.73 9.35 -14.93
N TYR A 58 3.14 10.47 -15.33
CA TYR A 58 2.68 11.47 -14.35
C TYR A 58 1.71 10.89 -13.31
N HIS A 59 0.92 9.88 -13.69
CA HIS A 59 0.03 9.18 -12.76
C HIS A 59 0.80 8.44 -11.66
N HIS A 60 1.75 7.57 -12.05
CA HIS A 60 2.55 6.81 -11.10
C HIS A 60 3.46 7.71 -10.28
N ALA A 61 4.02 8.77 -10.86
CA ALA A 61 4.77 9.78 -10.11
C ALA A 61 3.90 10.39 -9.01
N LYS A 62 2.66 10.79 -9.35
CA LYS A 62 1.71 11.33 -8.36
C LYS A 62 1.40 10.33 -7.24
N ILE A 63 1.23 9.04 -7.56
CA ILE A 63 0.94 8.00 -6.57
C ILE A 63 2.13 7.80 -5.63
N TYR A 64 3.31 7.51 -6.19
CA TYR A 64 4.44 7.02 -5.40
C TYR A 64 5.28 8.13 -4.79
N ILE A 65 5.26 9.34 -5.33
CA ILE A 65 6.03 10.48 -4.79
C ILE A 65 5.11 11.35 -3.92
N ASP A 66 3.98 11.80 -4.46
CA ASP A 66 3.18 12.84 -3.79
C ASP A 66 2.09 12.27 -2.86
N ARG A 67 1.39 11.21 -3.28
CA ARG A 67 0.16 10.74 -2.62
C ARG A 67 0.36 9.47 -1.82
N PHE A 68 1.56 8.93 -1.77
CA PHE A 68 1.83 7.62 -1.19
C PHE A 68 1.33 7.52 0.26
N GLU A 69 1.70 8.52 1.06
CA GLU A 69 1.28 8.62 2.45
C GLU A 69 -0.25 8.77 2.60
N ASP A 70 -0.86 9.59 1.75
CA ASP A 70 -2.31 9.83 1.76
C ASP A 70 -3.11 8.58 1.40
N LEU A 71 -2.59 7.77 0.48
CA LEU A 71 -3.25 6.55 0.02
C LEU A 71 -3.22 5.45 1.07
N GLN A 72 -2.26 5.48 1.99
CA GLN A 72 -2.23 4.55 3.11
C GLN A 72 -3.25 4.95 4.20
N LYS A 73 -4.41 4.28 4.20
CA LYS A 73 -5.53 4.56 5.11
C LYS A 73 -5.49 3.78 6.44
N SER A 74 -4.51 2.91 6.62
CA SER A 74 -4.37 2.06 7.81
C SER A 74 -2.91 1.83 8.16
N CYS A 75 -2.69 1.35 9.39
CA CYS A 75 -1.39 0.88 9.85
C CYS A 75 -0.80 -0.14 8.85
N CYS A 76 0.49 -0.05 8.55
CA CYS A 76 1.20 -1.06 7.76
C CYS A 76 1.38 -2.39 8.52
N ASP A 77 1.12 -2.40 9.84
CA ASP A 77 1.18 -3.57 10.71
C ASP A 77 2.46 -4.41 10.54
N PRO A 78 3.64 -3.83 10.79
CA PRO A 78 4.90 -4.52 10.53
C PRO A 78 5.10 -5.79 11.37
N PHE A 79 4.32 -5.96 12.44
CA PHE A 79 4.35 -7.11 13.34
C PHE A 79 3.23 -8.12 13.08
N ASN A 80 2.33 -7.84 12.13
CA ASN A 80 1.16 -8.68 11.82
C ASN A 80 0.31 -9.00 13.08
N ILE A 81 0.12 -8.00 13.95
CA ILE A 81 -0.60 -8.14 15.22
C ILE A 81 -2.05 -7.66 15.11
N HIS A 82 -2.44 -7.04 14.00
CA HIS A 82 -3.78 -6.50 13.83
C HIS A 82 -4.74 -7.58 13.32
N LYS A 83 -5.80 -7.85 14.10
CA LYS A 83 -6.94 -8.66 13.66
C LYS A 83 -7.91 -7.87 12.77
N LYS A 84 -7.92 -6.54 12.92
CA LYS A 84 -8.72 -5.59 12.12
C LYS A 84 -7.83 -4.41 11.72
N LEU A 85 -8.11 -3.79 10.57
CA LEU A 85 -7.36 -2.62 10.09
C LEU A 85 -7.37 -1.48 11.12
N ALA A 86 -6.19 -1.12 11.63
CA ALA A 86 -6.04 0.03 12.52
C ALA A 86 -5.97 1.31 11.69
N LYS A 87 -6.92 2.24 11.89
CA LYS A 87 -7.07 3.47 11.07
C LYS A 87 -6.95 4.78 11.86
N LYS A 88 -6.87 4.72 13.20
CA LYS A 88 -6.88 5.89 14.09
C LYS A 88 -5.46 6.24 14.53
N ASN A 89 -5.21 7.55 14.67
CA ASN A 89 -3.97 8.13 15.22
C ASN A 89 -2.71 7.53 14.59
N LEU A 90 -2.69 7.50 13.26
CA LEU A 90 -1.59 6.93 12.50
C LEU A 90 -0.40 7.90 12.48
N HIS A 91 0.77 7.41 12.89
CA HIS A 91 2.04 8.10 12.80
C HIS A 91 2.73 7.77 11.48
N VAL A 92 3.22 8.76 10.76
CA VAL A 92 3.93 8.59 9.49
C VAL A 92 5.39 8.28 9.76
N ILE A 93 5.94 7.29 9.09
CA ILE A 93 7.37 6.97 9.10
C ILE A 93 8.04 7.92 8.11
N ASP A 94 8.95 8.77 8.57
CA ASP A 94 9.75 9.62 7.69
C ASP A 94 10.94 8.85 7.09
N LEU A 95 11.84 9.55 6.39
CA LEU A 95 12.98 8.92 5.73
C LEU A 95 14.00 8.36 6.74
N ASP A 96 14.23 9.11 7.83
CA ASP A 96 15.24 8.78 8.85
C ASP A 96 14.75 7.62 9.72
N ASP A 97 13.48 7.67 10.15
CA ASP A 97 12.78 6.60 10.83
C ASP A 97 12.78 5.33 9.96
N ALA A 98 12.45 5.43 8.67
CA ALA A 98 12.46 4.27 7.78
C ALA A 98 13.83 3.60 7.75
N THR A 99 14.91 4.38 7.66
CA THR A 99 16.28 3.87 7.63
C THR A 99 16.66 3.22 8.96
N PHE A 100 16.44 3.94 10.07
CA PHE A 100 16.77 3.47 11.42
C PHE A 100 15.99 2.20 11.77
N LEU A 101 14.68 2.21 11.56
CA LEU A 101 13.82 1.08 11.90
C LEU A 101 14.09 -0.12 11.01
N SER A 102 14.42 0.10 9.73
CA SER A 102 14.79 -1.00 8.84
C SER A 102 16.04 -1.73 9.31
N ALA A 103 17.05 -0.98 9.74
CA ALA A 103 18.27 -1.54 10.33
C ALA A 103 17.99 -2.25 11.66
N LYS A 104 17.20 -1.62 12.55
CA LYS A 104 16.89 -2.14 13.89
C LYS A 104 16.14 -3.47 13.85
N PHE A 105 15.17 -3.61 12.96
CA PHE A 105 14.27 -4.78 12.93
C PHE A 105 14.63 -5.81 11.84
N GLY A 106 15.62 -5.52 10.99
CA GLY A 106 15.97 -6.38 9.86
C GLY A 106 14.81 -6.55 8.88
N ARG A 107 13.92 -5.56 8.79
CA ARG A 107 12.72 -5.56 7.94
C ARG A 107 12.61 -4.23 7.24
N GLN A 108 12.40 -4.23 5.92
CA GLN A 108 12.26 -2.98 5.18
C GLN A 108 10.96 -2.25 5.58
N LEU A 109 11.13 -1.12 6.24
CA LEU A 109 10.10 -0.12 6.48
C LEU A 109 10.28 1.02 5.47
N VAL A 110 9.17 1.48 4.92
CA VAL A 110 9.16 2.40 3.79
C VAL A 110 8.74 3.80 4.25
N PRO A 111 9.41 4.87 3.79
CA PRO A 111 9.01 6.24 4.07
C PRO A 111 7.59 6.55 3.56
N GLY A 112 6.78 7.21 4.39
CA GLY A 112 5.37 7.48 4.15
C GLY A 112 4.43 6.36 4.62
N TRP A 113 4.95 5.21 5.09
CA TRP A 113 4.12 4.23 5.77
C TRP A 113 3.59 4.78 7.09
N LYS A 114 2.43 4.28 7.50
CA LYS A 114 1.72 4.71 8.69
C LYS A 114 1.68 3.60 9.74
N LEU A 115 1.95 3.95 10.99
CA LEU A 115 1.90 3.06 12.16
C LEU A 115 0.81 3.50 13.12
N CYS A 116 0.07 2.55 13.69
CA CYS A 116 -0.83 2.87 14.79
C CYS A 116 -0.05 3.05 16.10
N PRO A 117 -0.64 3.68 17.14
CA PRO A 117 0.04 3.91 18.41
C PRO A 117 0.62 2.64 19.04
N LYS A 118 -0.08 1.51 18.92
CA LYS A 118 0.39 0.21 19.44
C LYS A 118 1.66 -0.26 18.72
N CYS A 119 1.73 -0.13 17.39
CA CYS A 119 2.93 -0.50 16.64
C CYS A 119 4.09 0.44 16.94
N THR A 120 3.82 1.74 17.09
CA THR A 120 4.83 2.73 17.49
C THR A 120 5.38 2.42 18.89
N GLN A 121 4.52 2.03 19.84
CA GLN A 121 4.95 1.63 21.19
C GLN A 121 5.87 0.40 21.18
N ILE A 122 5.52 -0.64 20.42
CA ILE A 122 6.37 -1.83 20.25
C ILE A 122 7.73 -1.44 19.66
N ILE A 123 7.75 -0.57 18.66
CA ILE A 123 8.98 -0.09 18.03
C ILE A 123 9.89 0.63 19.03
N ASN A 124 9.28 1.43 19.91
CA ASN A 124 9.96 2.19 20.95
C ASN A 124 10.35 1.33 22.17
N GLY A 125 9.96 0.06 22.21
CA GLY A 125 10.24 -0.85 23.33
C GLY A 125 9.40 -0.56 24.58
N SER A 126 8.26 0.12 24.44
CA SER A 126 7.37 0.40 25.58
C SER A 126 6.32 -0.70 25.82
N VAL A 127 6.20 -1.67 24.92
CA VAL A 127 5.30 -2.82 25.04
C VAL A 127 5.93 -4.06 24.39
N ASP A 128 6.08 -5.14 25.15
CA ASP A 128 6.51 -6.44 24.63
C ASP A 128 5.39 -7.13 23.82
N ILE A 129 5.76 -7.77 22.71
CA ILE A 129 4.83 -8.65 21.99
C ILE A 129 4.76 -9.96 22.77
N ASP A 130 3.71 -10.10 23.59
CA ASP A 130 3.42 -11.35 24.27
C ASP A 130 3.33 -12.51 23.25
N SER A 131 4.11 -13.56 23.46
CA SER A 131 4.33 -14.66 22.50
C SER A 131 3.07 -15.49 22.20
N GLU A 132 2.00 -15.33 22.98
CA GLU A 132 0.77 -16.11 22.88
C GLU A 132 -0.05 -15.84 21.59
N ASP A 133 -0.02 -14.62 21.02
CA ASP A 133 -0.74 -14.33 19.76
C ASP A 133 -0.02 -14.93 18.53
N ARG A 134 1.27 -15.28 18.66
CA ARG A 134 2.07 -15.91 17.59
C ARG A 134 1.80 -17.41 17.46
N GLN A 135 1.36 -18.08 18.52
CA GLN A 135 1.17 -19.54 18.55
C GLN A 135 -0.18 -20.02 17.99
N LYS A 136 -1.16 -19.12 17.77
CA LYS A 136 -2.50 -19.51 17.25
C LYS A 136 -2.58 -19.71 15.73
N ARG A 137 -1.47 -19.61 15.01
CA ARG A 137 -1.42 -19.93 13.56
C ARG A 137 -0.38 -21.02 13.29
N LYS A 138 -0.70 -22.25 13.69
CA LYS A 138 -0.04 -23.43 13.14
C LYS A 138 -0.40 -23.53 11.64
N PRO A 139 0.55 -23.78 10.72
CA PRO A 139 0.22 -24.26 9.40
C PRO A 139 -0.38 -25.67 9.54
N ASP A 140 -1.48 -25.91 8.84
CA ASP A 140 -2.12 -27.22 8.77
C ASP A 140 -1.11 -28.26 8.26
N SER A 141 -0.91 -29.31 9.05
CA SER A 141 0.05 -30.36 8.77
C SER A 141 -0.59 -31.41 7.86
N ASP A 142 -0.50 -31.19 6.54
CA ASP A 142 -0.73 -32.27 5.58
C ASP A 142 0.61 -32.81 5.10
N GLY A 143 0.92 -34.03 5.57
CA GLY A 143 2.15 -34.73 5.26
C GLY A 143 2.18 -35.22 3.83
N ARG A 144 3.29 -34.95 3.13
CA ARG A 144 3.94 -35.89 2.19
C ARG A 144 5.31 -35.37 1.72
N THR A 145 6.34 -36.09 2.16
CA THR A 145 7.62 -36.36 1.50
C THR A 145 8.51 -35.19 1.06
N ALA A 146 9.66 -35.10 1.74
CA ALA A 146 10.84 -34.34 1.38
C ALA A 146 11.39 -34.68 -0.02
N LYS A 147 11.80 -33.64 -0.77
CA LYS A 147 12.94 -33.68 -1.71
C LYS A 147 13.45 -32.25 -1.97
N ALA A 148 14.65 -32.01 -1.46
CA ALA A 148 15.74 -31.20 -2.01
C ALA A 148 15.47 -29.78 -2.57
N LEU A 149 15.98 -28.80 -1.82
CA LEU A 149 16.74 -27.62 -2.27
C LEU A 149 16.64 -27.25 -3.76
N ARG A 150 15.88 -26.20 -4.07
CA ARG A 150 16.19 -25.25 -5.16
C ARG A 150 15.62 -23.87 -4.82
N SER A 151 16.53 -22.89 -4.79
CA SER A 151 16.31 -21.47 -5.04
C SER A 151 15.56 -20.66 -3.97
N LEU A 152 16.31 -19.86 -3.20
CA LEU A 152 15.81 -18.68 -2.48
C LEU A 152 15.14 -17.71 -3.48
N GLN A 153 13.85 -17.87 -3.73
CA GLN A 153 13.01 -16.81 -4.27
C GLN A 153 12.54 -15.94 -3.11
N PHE A 154 13.15 -14.77 -2.97
CA PHE A 154 12.58 -13.69 -2.17
C PHE A 154 11.37 -13.12 -2.90
N ALA A 155 10.22 -13.75 -2.71
CA ALA A 155 8.92 -13.14 -2.98
C ALA A 155 8.30 -12.82 -1.62
N ASN A 156 8.24 -11.53 -1.27
CA ASN A 156 7.41 -11.04 -0.18
C ASN A 156 5.99 -10.86 -0.76
N PRO A 157 5.01 -11.73 -0.45
CA PRO A 157 3.65 -11.55 -0.90
C PRO A 157 2.95 -10.72 0.17
N GLY A 158 3.36 -9.46 0.30
CA GLY A 158 2.60 -8.48 1.05
C GLY A 158 1.22 -8.40 0.42
N LYS A 159 0.21 -8.87 1.17
CA LYS A 159 -1.20 -8.96 0.80
C LYS A 159 -1.63 -7.80 -0.10
N GLN A 160 -2.24 -8.15 -1.23
CA GLN A 160 -2.90 -7.23 -2.13
C GLN A 160 -3.80 -6.27 -1.33
N THR A 161 -3.37 -5.02 -1.19
CA THR A 161 -4.31 -3.91 -1.01
C THR A 161 -4.89 -3.65 -2.38
N GLU A 162 -5.96 -4.36 -2.69
CA GLU A 162 -6.85 -4.11 -3.81
C GLU A 162 -7.41 -2.69 -3.66
N PHE A 163 -6.93 -1.78 -4.50
CA PHE A 163 -7.48 -0.44 -4.66
C PHE A 163 -8.75 -0.57 -5.52
N ALA A 164 -9.88 -0.91 -4.89
CA ALA A 164 -11.17 -0.84 -5.55
C ALA A 164 -11.62 0.64 -5.67
N PRO A 165 -11.98 1.13 -6.88
CA PRO A 165 -12.62 2.42 -7.02
C PRO A 165 -14.11 2.29 -6.66
N GLU A 166 -14.55 2.95 -5.60
CA GLU A 166 -15.99 3.07 -5.32
C GLU A 166 -16.64 3.97 -6.38
N THR A 167 -17.44 3.36 -7.27
CA THR A 167 -18.32 4.07 -8.17
C THR A 167 -19.45 4.71 -7.37
N GLY A 168 -19.44 6.04 -7.30
CA GLY A 168 -20.54 6.80 -6.72
C GLY A 168 -21.84 6.62 -7.50
N LYS A 169 -22.95 6.44 -6.77
CA LYS A 169 -24.28 6.86 -7.20
C LYS A 169 -24.89 7.77 -6.15
N ARG A 170 -24.66 9.06 -6.36
CA ARG A 170 -25.40 10.17 -5.74
C ARG A 170 -26.57 10.48 -6.67
N GLU A 171 -27.76 9.98 -6.38
CA GLU A 171 -29.00 10.49 -6.98
C GLU A 171 -29.70 11.39 -5.95
N LYS A 172 -29.97 12.63 -6.34
CA LYS A 172 -30.71 13.64 -5.58
C LYS A 172 -32.13 13.78 -6.14
N ARG A 173 -33.05 14.24 -5.28
CA ARG A 173 -34.35 14.95 -5.51
C ARG A 173 -35.57 14.06 -5.69
N ARG A 174 -36.80 14.44 -5.29
CA ARG A 174 -37.37 15.37 -4.26
C ARG A 174 -38.91 15.15 -4.37
N LEU A 175 -39.59 15.07 -3.23
CA LEU A 175 -40.93 15.61 -2.89
C LEU A 175 -42.25 15.15 -3.59
N THR A 176 -43.17 14.65 -2.74
CA THR A 176 -44.66 14.80 -2.66
C THR A 176 -45.63 14.17 -3.69
N LYS A 177 -46.57 13.33 -3.19
CA LYS A 177 -48.02 13.65 -3.02
C LYS A 177 -48.80 12.50 -2.31
N ASN A 178 -49.89 12.91 -1.63
CA ASN A 178 -50.79 12.14 -0.75
C ASN A 178 -51.86 11.30 -1.47
N ALA A 179 -52.50 10.41 -0.69
CA ALA A 179 -53.85 9.78 -0.80
C ALA A 179 -54.00 8.70 -1.91
N SER A 180 -54.71 7.57 -1.77
CA SER A 180 -55.83 7.15 -0.91
C SER A 180 -56.10 5.62 -1.04
N ALA A 181 -56.88 5.07 -0.10
CA ALA A 181 -57.81 3.94 -0.20
C ALA A 181 -57.35 2.45 -0.12
N GLY A 182 -58.13 1.67 0.64
CA GLY A 182 -58.15 0.19 0.76
C GLY A 182 -58.38 -0.23 2.23
N SER A 183 -59.61 -0.27 2.77
CA SER A 183 -60.58 -1.40 2.71
C SER A 183 -59.91 -2.77 2.80
N ASP A 184 -60.08 -3.48 3.92
CA ASP A 184 -60.95 -4.66 3.97
C ASP A 184 -61.01 -5.29 5.38
N ARG A 185 -62.25 -5.52 5.82
CA ARG A 185 -62.76 -6.55 6.75
C ARG A 185 -62.45 -6.48 8.25
#